data_AF-A0A3A9ST95-F1
#
_entry.id   AF-A0A3A9ST95-F1
#
_cell.length_a   1.000
_cell.length_b   1.000
_cell.length_c   1.000
_cell.angle_alpha   90.00
_cell.angle_beta   90.00
_cell.angle_gamma   90.00
#
_symmetry.space_group_name_H-M   'P 1'
#
loop_
_entity.id
_entity.type
_entity.pdbx_description
1 polymer ?
#
loop_
_entity_poly.entity_id
_entity_poly.type
_entity_poly.pdbx_seq_one_letter_code
_entity_poly.pdbx_strand_id
1 'polypeptide(L)' 'MNIHLCKGDETLEQALEYINSHDKDNRKYTFDKEADRCYIGDEAFSTAPVLINYKNTYYALHEVE' A
#
# COMPACT_ATOMS: atom_id res chain seq x y z
N MET A 1 1.05 8.93 -6.79
CA MET A 1 1.22 7.51 -6.50
C MET A 1 2.60 7.26 -5.93
N ASN A 2 2.66 6.70 -4.72
CA ASN A 2 3.89 6.23 -4.05
C ASN A 2 3.87 4.70 -3.99
N ILE A 3 5.02 4.03 -4.07
CA ILE A 3 5.10 2.56 -3.99
C ILE A 3 6.10 2.17 -2.90
N HIS A 4 5.61 1.50 -1.86
CA HIS A 4 6.44 0.87 -0.84
C HIS A 4 6.84 -0.53 -1.28
N LEU A 5 8.14 -0.76 -1.43
CA LEU A 5 8.67 -2.08 -1.78
C LEU A 5 9.07 -2.80 -0.49
N CYS A 6 8.34 -3.86 -0.13
CA CYS A 6 8.65 -4.60 1.07
C CYS A 6 10.04 -5.25 0.98
N LYS A 7 10.85 -5.10 2.03
CA LYS A 7 12.22 -5.63 2.08
C LYS A 7 12.33 -6.82 3.03
N GLY A 8 13.05 -7.86 2.59
CA GLY A 8 13.36 -9.02 3.44
C GLY A 8 12.10 -9.67 4.01
N ASP A 9 12.04 -9.74 5.33
CA ASP A 9 10.93 -10.35 6.09
C ASP A 9 9.86 -9.34 6.53
N GLU A 10 9.87 -8.13 5.96
CA GLU A 10 8.86 -7.10 6.26
C GLU A 10 7.44 -7.62 5.96
N THR A 11 6.55 -7.49 6.93
CA THR A 11 5.14 -7.85 6.77
C THR A 11 4.35 -6.70 6.15
N LEU A 12 3.16 -7.02 5.63
CA LEU A 12 2.24 -6.02 5.12
C LEU A 12 1.82 -5.00 6.20
N GLU A 13 1.65 -5.46 7.45
CA GLU A 13 1.35 -4.63 8.60
C GLU A 13 2.49 -3.65 8.92
N GLN A 14 3.74 -4.12 8.88
CA GLN A 14 4.91 -3.27 9.09
C GLN A 14 5.06 -2.22 8.00
N ALA A 15 4.81 -2.60 6.74
CA ALA A 15 4.79 -1.67 5.62
C ALA A 15 3.71 -0.60 5.79
N LEU A 16 2.49 -0.98 6.20
CA LEU A 16 1.41 -0.04 6.48
C LEU A 16 1.77 0.92 7.62
N GLU A 17 2.33 0.42 8.71
CA GLU A 17 2.79 1.24 9.84
C GLU A 17 3.88 2.23 9.42
N TYR A 18 4.84 1.78 8.61
CA TYR A 18 5.88 2.64 8.05
C TYR A 18 5.29 3.77 7.21
N ILE A 19 4.38 3.44 6.28
CA ILE A 19 3.68 4.42 5.43
C ILE A 19 2.93 5.45 6.29
N ASN A 20 2.17 4.99 7.28
CA ASN A 20 1.34 5.85 8.15
C ASN A 20 2.14 6.71 9.13
N SER A 21 3.40 6.34 9.43
CA SER A 21 4.31 7.10 10.29
C SER A 21 5.23 8.06 9.52
N HIS A 22 5.37 7.86 8.22
CA HIS A 22 6.25 8.66 7.35
C HIS A 22 5.49 9.48 6.30
N ASP A 23 4.15 9.45 6.29
CA ASP A 23 3.35 10.33 5.44
C ASP A 23 3.50 11.79 5.90
N LYS A 24 3.94 12.65 4.98
CA LYS A 24 4.24 14.06 5.26
C LYS A 24 2.99 14.91 5.45
N ASP A 25 1.87 14.44 4.95
CA ASP A 25 0.59 15.14 4.96
C ASP A 25 -0.30 14.65 6.12
N ASN A 26 0.25 13.83 7.02
CA ASN A 26 -0.45 13.17 8.14
C ASN A 26 -1.69 12.38 7.71
N ARG A 27 -1.73 11.89 6.47
CA ARG A 27 -2.81 11.04 5.99
C ARG A 27 -2.71 9.66 6.64
N LYS A 28 -3.86 9.00 6.75
CA LYS A 28 -3.96 7.64 7.25
C LYS A 28 -4.45 6.73 6.15
N TYR A 29 -3.77 5.60 6.02
CA TYR A 29 -4.03 4.58 5.03
C TYR A 29 -4.44 3.29 5.71
N THR A 30 -5.23 2.50 4.99
CA THR A 30 -5.50 1.10 5.29
C THR A 30 -5.61 0.31 3.99
N PHE A 31 -5.68 -1.01 4.12
CA PHE A 31 -5.97 -1.93 3.03
C PHE A 31 -6.53 -3.25 3.59
N ASP A 32 -7.29 -3.96 2.77
CA ASP A 32 -7.73 -5.34 2.96
C ASP A 32 -6.85 -6.29 2.11
N LYS A 33 -6.30 -7.32 2.76
CA LYS A 33 -5.36 -8.26 2.13
C LYS A 33 -5.97 -9.08 0.98
N GLU A 34 -7.28 -9.25 0.96
CA GLU A 34 -7.96 -10.05 -0.05
C GLU A 34 -8.57 -9.17 -1.14
N ALA A 35 -9.21 -8.06 -0.75
CA ALA A 35 -9.92 -7.18 -1.67
C ALA A 35 -9.02 -6.20 -2.40
N ASP A 36 -7.96 -5.69 -1.77
CA ASP A 36 -7.12 -4.62 -2.34
C ASP A 36 -5.93 -5.13 -3.14
N ARG A 37 -5.83 -6.45 -3.32
CA ARG A 37 -4.84 -7.03 -4.22
C ARG A 37 -5.13 -6.58 -5.66
N CYS A 38 -4.13 -5.99 -6.30
CA CYS A 38 -4.24 -5.48 -7.67
C CYS A 38 -3.07 -5.91 -8.56
N TYR A 39 -3.22 -5.65 -9.86
CA TYR A 39 -2.24 -5.94 -10.90
C TYR A 39 -1.88 -4.67 -11.68
N ILE A 40 -0.69 -4.66 -12.27
CA ILE A 40 -0.26 -3.56 -13.14
C ILE A 40 -1.22 -3.47 -14.33
N GLY A 41 -1.85 -2.30 -14.51
CA GLY A 41 -2.86 -2.06 -15.54
C GLY A 41 -4.30 -2.06 -15.01
N ASP A 42 -4.53 -2.50 -13.78
CA ASP A 42 -5.83 -2.35 -13.13
C ASP A 42 -6.11 -0.89 -12.80
N GLU A 43 -7.39 -0.55 -12.73
CA GLU A 43 -7.83 0.78 -12.28
C GLU A 43 -7.37 1.04 -10.84
N ALA A 44 -7.55 0.07 -9.92
CA ALA A 44 -7.12 0.17 -8.54
C ALA A 44 -5.60 0.44 -8.41
N PHE A 45 -4.78 -0.21 -9.24
CA PHE A 45 -3.34 0.06 -9.28
C PHE A 45 -3.05 1.48 -9.74
N SER A 46 -3.77 1.96 -10.75
CA SER A 46 -3.52 3.24 -11.41
C SER A 46 -4.02 4.45 -10.61
N THR A 47 -5.06 4.25 -9.79
CA THR A 47 -5.71 5.32 -9.01
C THR A 47 -5.25 5.37 -7.56
N ALA A 48 -4.61 4.31 -7.04
CA ALA A 48 -4.19 4.26 -5.65
C ALA A 48 -3.20 5.39 -5.30
N PRO A 49 -3.41 6.10 -4.17
CA PRO A 49 -2.46 7.08 -3.68
C PRO A 49 -1.12 6.43 -3.29
N VAL A 50 -1.19 5.25 -2.67
CA VAL A 50 -0.04 4.45 -2.22
C VAL A 50 -0.27 2.98 -2.58
N LEU A 51 0.78 2.31 -3.02
CA LEU A 51 0.81 0.87 -3.26
C LEU A 51 1.82 0.21 -2.32
N ILE A 52 1.50 -0.98 -1.82
CA ILE A 52 2.50 -1.89 -1.24
C ILE A 52 2.81 -2.97 -2.26
N ASN A 53 4.09 -3.19 -2.55
CA ASN A 53 4.56 -4.40 -3.20
C ASN A 53 5.12 -5.35 -2.14
N TYR A 54 4.40 -6.45 -1.90
CA TYR A 54 4.84 -7.52 -1.01
C TYR A 54 5.01 -8.80 -1.80
N LYS A 55 6.26 -9.27 -1.92
CA LYS A 55 6.61 -10.52 -2.64
C LYS A 55 6.01 -10.58 -4.05
N ASN A 56 6.19 -9.52 -4.84
CA ASN A 56 5.65 -9.34 -6.19
C ASN A 56 4.11 -9.29 -6.30
N THR A 57 3.41 -9.11 -5.17
CA THR A 57 1.97 -8.86 -5.14
C THR A 57 1.73 -7.41 -4.76
N TYR A 58 0.88 -6.72 -5.51
CA TYR A 58 0.54 -5.32 -5.25
C TYR A 58 -0.76 -5.22 -4.44
N TYR A 59 -0.78 -4.26 -3.52
CA TYR A 59 -1.93 -3.91 -2.69
C TYR A 59 -2.18 -2.41 -2.80
N ALA A 60 -3.39 -2.03 -3.22
CA ALA A 60 -3.83 -0.66 -3.39
C ALA A 60 -4.33 -0.10 -2.05
N LEU A 61 -3.57 0.79 -1.42
CA LEU A 61 -4.00 1.40 -0.17
C LEU A 61 -5.03 2.48 -0.44
N HIS A 62 -5.97 2.61 0.47
CA HIS A 62 -6.97 3.68 0.46
C HIS A 62 -6.86 4.50 1.74
N GLU A 63 -7.19 5.79 1.61
CA GLU A 63 -7.18 6.72 2.74
C GLU A 63 -8.37 6.43 3.68
N VAL A 64 -8.15 6.61 4.98
CA VAL A 64 -9.20 6.57 6.01
C VAL A 64 -9.23 7.92 6.73
N GLU A 65 -10.43 8.49 6.86
CA GLU A 65 -10.68 9.72 7.64
C GLU A 65 -10.62 9.47 9.15
#